data_AF-A0A7C6IC26-F1
#
_entry.id   AF-A0A7C6IC26-F1
#
_cell.length_a   1.000
_cell.length_b   1.000
_cell.length_c   1.000
_cell.angle_alpha   90.00
_cell.angle_beta   90.00
_cell.angle_gamma   90.00
#
_symmetry.space_group_name_H-M   'P 1'
#
loop_
_entity.id
_entity.type
_entity.pdbx_description
1 polymer ?
#
loop_
_entity_poly.entity_id
_entity_poly.type
_entity_poly.pdbx_seq_one_letter_code
_entity_poly.pdbx_strand_id
1 'polypeptide(L)'
;MSVTRRLAAVGAAAALSVTGLAVAAPATAQAATCEAAASVKDGTYNISKRILGNNEVAPGGEVTTEITVKAGATFETVKQIVDYHPAELEPVSVRTEAYFAGGGHKWVDDAFSVLSPTATAVNSSGWTVALGHVTVRITYKVSEDAEPGSLLNDPSGLKVVYGITSDTVADDMGVCVKIREKNVVENVTGSLDGMGLGSATGSADGGSAGSQISSDPSGFVADVINQLDLGQMLGLS
;
A
#
# COMPACT_ATOMS: atom_id res chain seq x y z
N MET A 1 34.89 13.31 20.66
CA MET A 1 33.92 12.25 20.32
C MET A 1 34.08 11.92 18.84
N SER A 2 34.10 10.63 18.54
CA SER A 2 34.82 10.00 17.43
C SER A 2 34.33 10.33 16.02
N VAL A 3 35.31 10.41 15.13
CA VAL A 3 35.26 10.52 13.66
C VAL A 3 34.63 9.28 13.03
N THR A 4 33.82 9.42 11.99
CA THR A 4 33.80 8.46 10.87
C THR A 4 33.46 9.19 9.56
N ARG A 5 34.50 9.57 8.81
CA ARG A 5 34.42 9.79 7.36
C ARG A 5 34.26 8.42 6.69
N ARG A 6 33.33 8.26 5.75
CA ARG A 6 33.41 7.20 4.73
C ARG A 6 33.39 7.83 3.35
N LEU A 7 34.45 7.54 2.63
CA LEU A 7 34.71 7.85 1.23
C LEU A 7 33.65 7.20 0.34
N ALA A 8 33.21 7.90 -0.69
CA ALA A 8 32.76 7.27 -1.93
C ALA A 8 33.66 7.80 -3.05
N ALA A 9 34.47 6.89 -3.59
CA ALA A 9 35.42 7.15 -4.65
C ALA A 9 34.69 7.41 -5.97
N VAL A 10 34.96 8.56 -6.59
CA VAL A 10 34.56 8.85 -7.97
C VAL A 10 35.54 8.12 -8.89
N GLY A 11 35.16 6.93 -9.34
CA GLY A 11 35.85 6.23 -10.42
C GLY A 11 35.42 6.81 -11.76
N ALA A 12 36.17 7.75 -12.30
CA ALA A 12 36.04 8.16 -13.70
C ALA A 12 36.71 7.11 -14.59
N ALA A 13 35.93 6.20 -15.18
CA ALA A 13 36.43 5.32 -16.23
C ALA A 13 36.34 6.06 -17.57
N ALA A 14 37.51 6.45 -18.10
CA ALA A 14 37.67 6.95 -19.45
C ALA A 14 37.26 5.86 -20.46
N ALA A 15 36.31 6.18 -21.35
CA ALA A 15 35.93 5.30 -22.45
C ALA A 15 37.02 5.32 -23.53
N LEU A 16 37.79 4.23 -23.62
CA LEU A 16 38.60 3.91 -24.81
C LEU A 16 37.71 3.16 -25.80
N SER A 17 37.40 3.82 -26.92
CA SER A 17 36.73 3.24 -28.08
C SER A 17 37.64 2.23 -28.77
N VAL A 18 37.29 0.94 -28.72
CA VAL A 18 37.84 -0.08 -29.63
C VAL A 18 36.71 -1.02 -30.07
N THR A 19 36.64 -1.18 -31.38
CA THR A 19 35.73 -1.99 -32.19
C THR A 19 35.70 -3.48 -31.79
N GLY A 20 34.52 -4.07 -31.68
CA GLY A 20 34.30 -5.52 -31.74
C GLY A 20 33.37 -6.06 -30.66
N LEU A 21 32.20 -6.56 -31.09
CA LEU A 21 31.21 -7.36 -30.35
C LEU A 21 31.30 -7.27 -28.81
N ALA A 22 30.66 -6.25 -28.24
CA ALA A 22 30.33 -6.27 -26.82
C ALA A 22 28.97 -6.96 -26.64
N VAL A 23 28.99 -8.19 -26.13
CA VAL A 23 27.83 -8.77 -25.45
C VAL A 23 27.52 -7.84 -24.29
N ALA A 24 26.40 -7.12 -24.37
CA ALA A 24 25.96 -6.23 -23.32
C ALA A 24 25.76 -7.06 -22.04
N ALA A 25 26.70 -6.94 -21.10
CA ALA A 25 26.49 -7.39 -19.74
C ALA A 25 25.25 -6.65 -19.21
N PRO A 26 24.29 -7.33 -18.57
CA PRO A 26 23.15 -6.64 -18.00
C PRO A 26 23.67 -5.59 -17.03
N ALA A 27 23.23 -4.34 -17.21
CA ALA A 27 23.45 -3.29 -16.24
C ALA A 27 22.99 -3.83 -14.88
N THR A 28 23.91 -4.02 -13.95
CA THR A 28 23.58 -4.40 -12.59
C THR A 28 22.69 -3.30 -12.04
N ALA A 29 21.39 -3.58 -11.93
CA ALA A 29 20.45 -2.72 -11.24
C ALA A 29 21.03 -2.44 -9.86
N GLN A 30 21.45 -1.20 -9.65
CA GLN A 30 21.82 -0.75 -8.33
C GLN A 30 20.56 -0.90 -7.49
N ALA A 31 20.60 -1.77 -6.46
CA ALA A 31 19.47 -1.99 -5.58
C ALA A 31 19.07 -0.62 -4.99
N ALA A 32 17.99 -0.03 -5.53
CA ALA A 32 17.46 1.22 -5.03
C ALA A 32 17.05 0.95 -3.57
N THR A 33 17.56 1.77 -2.65
CA THR A 33 17.07 1.73 -1.27
C THR A 33 15.61 2.11 -1.33
N CYS A 34 14.75 1.21 -0.81
CA CYS A 34 13.34 1.46 -0.86
C CYS A 34 12.98 2.58 0.14
N GLU A 35 12.75 3.79 -0.37
CA GLU A 35 12.36 4.96 0.41
C GLU A 35 10.85 4.99 0.66
N ALA A 36 10.46 5.15 1.92
CA ALA A 36 9.05 5.26 2.30
C ALA A 36 8.47 6.66 2.03
N ALA A 37 9.30 7.67 1.79
CA ALA A 37 8.84 9.05 1.64
C ALA A 37 9.77 9.89 0.79
N ALA A 38 9.18 10.82 0.03
CA ALA A 38 9.92 11.83 -0.72
C ALA A 38 9.14 13.14 -0.79
N SER A 39 9.83 14.22 -1.14
CA SER A 39 9.22 15.52 -1.35
C SER A 39 9.86 16.27 -2.50
N VAL A 40 9.03 16.99 -3.26
CA VAL A 40 9.43 17.93 -4.29
C VAL A 40 8.97 19.33 -3.92
N LYS A 41 9.77 20.32 -4.29
CA LYS A 41 9.41 21.74 -4.18
C LYS A 41 9.22 22.30 -5.58
N ASP A 42 8.06 22.89 -5.82
CA ASP A 42 7.74 23.58 -7.07
C ASP A 42 7.28 25.01 -6.74
N GLY A 43 8.16 25.98 -6.98
CA GLY A 43 7.97 27.37 -6.58
C GLY A 43 7.73 27.51 -5.07
N THR A 44 6.48 27.83 -4.70
CA THR A 44 6.04 28.01 -3.30
C THR A 44 5.36 26.77 -2.71
N TYR A 45 5.11 25.74 -3.52
CA TYR A 45 4.47 24.51 -3.09
C TYR A 45 5.51 23.50 -2.63
N ASN A 46 5.26 22.86 -1.49
CA ASN A 46 5.96 21.65 -1.07
C ASN A 46 4.98 20.49 -1.18
N ILE A 47 5.34 19.50 -1.98
CA ILE A 47 4.51 18.32 -2.23
C ILE A 47 5.29 17.12 -1.73
N SER A 48 4.68 16.30 -0.89
CA SER A 48 5.30 15.08 -0.39
C SER A 48 4.41 13.87 -0.67
N LYS A 49 5.03 12.73 -0.96
CA LYS A 49 4.40 11.42 -1.06
C LYS A 49 5.06 10.51 -0.04
N ARG A 50 4.27 9.74 0.70
CA ARG A 50 4.75 8.83 1.75
C ARG A 50 3.88 7.60 1.86
N ILE A 51 4.50 6.44 2.03
CA ILE A 51 3.80 5.23 2.48
C ILE A 51 3.67 5.28 4.00
N LEU A 52 2.45 5.11 4.50
CA LEU A 52 2.20 5.04 5.94
C LEU A 52 2.62 3.67 6.49
N GLY A 53 3.25 3.68 7.67
CA GLY A 53 3.78 2.46 8.30
C GLY A 53 5.25 2.21 7.96
N ASN A 54 5.62 0.95 7.86
CA ASN A 54 6.99 0.48 7.63
C ASN A 54 7.27 0.11 6.17
N ASN A 55 6.47 0.63 5.22
CA ASN A 55 6.56 0.39 3.78
C ASN A 55 6.71 -1.08 3.34
N GLU A 56 6.27 -2.03 4.16
CA GLU A 56 6.26 -3.46 3.88
C GLU A 56 4.85 -4.04 3.98
N VAL A 57 4.45 -4.83 2.99
CA VAL A 57 3.10 -5.41 2.90
C VAL A 57 3.16 -6.78 2.25
N ALA A 58 2.31 -7.71 2.69
CA ALA A 58 2.18 -9.00 2.03
C ALA A 58 1.23 -8.90 0.82
N PRO A 59 1.30 -9.84 -0.13
CA PRO A 59 0.29 -9.95 -1.20
C PRO A 59 -1.11 -10.02 -0.61
N GLY A 60 -2.08 -9.35 -1.24
CA GLY A 60 -3.45 -9.23 -0.72
C GLY A 60 -3.63 -8.26 0.45
N GLY A 61 -2.55 -7.77 1.06
CA GLY A 61 -2.60 -6.77 2.12
C GLY A 61 -2.88 -5.36 1.62
N GLU A 62 -3.16 -4.44 2.54
CA GLU A 62 -3.40 -3.03 2.22
C GLU A 62 -2.21 -2.15 2.59
N VAL A 63 -1.98 -1.12 1.78
CA VAL A 63 -0.99 -0.08 2.00
C VAL A 63 -1.62 1.28 1.77
N THR A 64 -1.28 2.28 2.59
CA THR A 64 -1.81 3.64 2.43
C THR A 64 -0.72 4.60 1.98
N THR A 65 -0.92 5.23 0.83
CA THR A 65 -0.11 6.34 0.33
C THR A 65 -0.73 7.65 0.81
N GLU A 66 0.09 8.49 1.44
CA GLU A 66 -0.25 9.85 1.86
C GLU A 66 0.46 10.87 0.96
N ILE A 67 -0.32 11.70 0.27
CA ILE A 67 0.16 12.81 -0.54
C ILE A 67 -0.24 14.11 0.16
N THR A 68 0.72 14.97 0.48
CA THR A 68 0.46 16.28 1.08
C THR A 68 0.90 17.37 0.13
N VAL A 69 0.00 18.30 -0.18
CA VAL A 69 0.27 19.53 -0.90
C VAL A 69 0.18 20.69 0.09
N LYS A 70 1.31 21.38 0.31
CA LYS A 70 1.38 22.54 1.20
C LYS A 70 1.79 23.76 0.42
N ALA A 71 0.97 24.81 0.43
CA ALA A 71 1.33 26.10 -0.15
C ALA A 71 2.09 26.96 0.85
N GLY A 72 2.85 27.92 0.31
CA GLY A 72 3.41 29.03 1.07
C GLY A 72 2.35 30.10 1.36
N ALA A 73 2.66 31.36 1.06
CA ALA A 73 1.78 32.50 1.33
C ALA A 73 0.72 32.77 0.24
N THR A 74 0.47 31.81 -0.66
CA THR A 74 -0.43 31.98 -1.82
C THR A 74 -1.83 31.41 -1.53
N PHE A 75 -2.85 32.07 -2.08
CA PHE A 75 -4.21 31.54 -2.12
C PHE A 75 -4.38 30.75 -3.42
N GLU A 76 -4.37 29.42 -3.33
CA GLU A 76 -4.59 28.55 -4.48
C GLU A 76 -5.60 27.44 -4.12
N THR A 77 -6.29 26.96 -5.15
CA THR A 77 -7.21 25.82 -5.07
C THR A 77 -6.56 24.61 -5.74
N VAL A 78 -6.54 23.47 -5.07
CA VAL A 78 -6.18 22.20 -5.70
C VAL A 78 -7.44 21.63 -6.33
N LYS A 79 -7.41 21.32 -7.64
CA LYS A 79 -8.54 20.77 -8.38
C LYS A 79 -8.51 19.26 -8.47
N GLN A 80 -7.31 18.68 -8.55
CA GLN A 80 -7.12 17.25 -8.65
C GLN A 80 -5.72 16.88 -8.16
N ILE A 81 -5.61 15.73 -7.51
CA ILE A 81 -4.34 15.06 -7.27
C ILE A 81 -4.41 13.72 -8.00
N VAL A 82 -3.42 13.43 -8.84
CA VAL A 82 -3.25 12.14 -9.49
C VAL A 82 -2.04 11.47 -8.87
N ASP A 83 -2.25 10.28 -8.32
CA ASP A 83 -1.16 9.41 -7.89
C ASP A 83 -0.80 8.45 -9.03
N TYR A 84 0.48 8.41 -9.40
CA TYR A 84 1.01 7.39 -10.29
C TYR A 84 1.64 6.31 -9.43
N HIS A 85 1.13 5.08 -9.56
CA HIS A 85 1.47 3.96 -8.71
C HIS A 85 1.70 2.69 -9.53
N PRO A 86 2.42 1.68 -8.99
CA PRO A 86 2.59 0.38 -9.62
C PRO A 86 1.25 -0.29 -9.90
N ALA A 87 1.19 -1.10 -10.96
CA ALA A 87 -0.05 -1.73 -11.42
C ALA A 87 -0.59 -2.79 -10.45
N GLU A 88 0.27 -3.28 -9.56
CA GLU A 88 -0.05 -4.23 -8.50
C GLU A 88 -0.81 -3.58 -7.33
N LEU A 89 -0.95 -2.25 -7.32
CA LEU A 89 -1.68 -1.50 -6.31
C LEU A 89 -3.06 -1.10 -6.84
N GLU A 90 -4.10 -1.76 -6.35
CA GLU A 90 -5.50 -1.46 -6.69
C GLU A 90 -6.10 -0.50 -5.65
N PRO A 91 -6.59 0.69 -6.04
CA PRO A 91 -7.14 1.66 -5.09
C PRO A 91 -8.47 1.16 -4.49
N VAL A 92 -8.56 1.16 -3.16
CA VAL A 92 -9.72 0.65 -2.40
C VAL A 92 -10.53 1.78 -1.78
N SER A 93 -9.85 2.78 -1.22
CA SER A 93 -10.50 3.92 -0.58
C SER A 93 -9.63 5.16 -0.60
N VAL A 94 -10.29 6.32 -0.55
CA VAL A 94 -9.63 7.62 -0.45
C VAL A 94 -10.25 8.45 0.66
N ARG A 95 -9.38 9.12 1.41
CA ARG A 95 -9.78 10.16 2.35
C ARG A 95 -8.94 11.41 2.12
N THR A 96 -9.55 12.57 2.30
CA THR A 96 -8.84 13.85 2.19
C THR A 96 -9.02 14.66 3.45
N GLU A 97 -7.91 15.22 3.93
CA GLU A 97 -7.89 16.31 4.88
C GLU A 97 -7.71 17.64 4.14
N ALA A 98 -8.71 18.50 4.28
CA ALA A 98 -8.67 19.85 3.76
C ALA A 98 -9.33 20.80 4.77
N TYR A 99 -9.08 22.10 4.62
CA TYR A 99 -9.76 23.12 5.41
C TYR A 99 -11.20 23.33 4.93
N PHE A 100 -12.16 23.31 5.86
CA PHE A 100 -13.56 23.64 5.59
C PHE A 100 -13.98 24.87 6.39
N ALA A 101 -14.73 25.77 5.74
CA ALA A 101 -15.24 26.99 6.37
C ALA A 101 -16.07 26.65 7.62
N GLY A 102 -15.69 27.21 8.77
CA GLY A 102 -16.39 27.03 10.04
C GLY A 102 -16.07 25.75 10.82
N GLY A 103 -15.11 24.93 10.38
CA GLY A 103 -14.77 23.67 11.06
C GLY A 103 -13.29 23.28 11.11
N GLY A 104 -12.40 24.05 10.47
CA GLY A 104 -10.98 23.73 10.43
C GLY A 104 -10.63 22.59 9.46
N HIS A 105 -9.47 21.97 9.66
CA HIS A 105 -9.06 20.78 8.92
C HIS A 105 -9.84 19.56 9.43
N LYS A 106 -10.44 18.81 8.51
CA LYS A 106 -11.11 17.54 8.81
C LYS A 106 -10.89 16.54 7.70
N TRP A 107 -10.85 15.27 8.09
CA TRP A 107 -10.86 14.14 7.16
C TRP A 107 -12.28 13.89 6.65
N VAL A 108 -12.40 13.73 5.34
CA VAL A 108 -13.63 13.27 4.67
C VAL A 108 -13.29 12.10 3.76
N ASP A 109 -14.23 11.19 3.59
CA ASP A 109 -14.11 10.13 2.59
C ASP A 109 -14.47 10.76 1.24
N ASP A 110 -13.62 10.56 0.24
CA ASP A 110 -13.80 11.14 -1.09
C ASP A 110 -13.93 10.04 -2.14
N ALA A 111 -14.68 10.36 -3.20
CA ALA A 111 -14.68 9.56 -4.41
C ALA A 111 -13.35 9.72 -5.15
N PHE A 112 -12.91 8.65 -5.80
CA PHE A 112 -11.75 8.65 -6.68
C PHE A 112 -12.12 8.10 -8.06
N SER A 113 -11.22 8.26 -9.02
CA SER A 113 -11.35 7.73 -10.37
C SER A 113 -10.09 6.99 -10.75
N VAL A 114 -10.24 5.76 -11.23
CA VAL A 114 -9.13 4.99 -11.81
C VAL A 114 -8.95 5.45 -13.26
N LEU A 115 -7.86 6.15 -13.55
CA LEU A 115 -7.58 6.67 -14.89
C LEU A 115 -6.90 5.62 -15.77
N SER A 116 -6.07 4.77 -15.16
CA SER A 116 -5.41 3.62 -15.75
C SER A 116 -5.04 2.63 -14.63
N PRO A 117 -4.53 1.42 -14.94
CA PRO A 117 -4.01 0.51 -13.92
C PRO A 117 -2.91 1.10 -13.03
N THR A 118 -2.25 2.18 -13.48
CA THR A 118 -1.12 2.82 -12.79
C THR A 118 -1.40 4.26 -12.38
N ALA A 119 -2.65 4.72 -12.46
CA ALA A 119 -3.00 6.10 -12.16
C ALA A 119 -4.37 6.22 -11.49
N THR A 120 -4.38 6.80 -10.29
CA THR A 120 -5.59 7.09 -9.51
C THR A 120 -5.73 8.60 -9.32
N ALA A 121 -6.90 9.14 -9.66
CA ALA A 121 -7.21 10.56 -9.50
C ALA A 121 -8.21 10.79 -8.38
N VAL A 122 -7.94 11.81 -7.57
CA VAL A 122 -8.86 12.33 -6.54
C VAL A 122 -9.23 13.75 -6.91
N ASN A 123 -10.52 13.96 -7.17
CA ASN A 123 -11.04 15.25 -7.59
C ASN A 123 -11.45 16.08 -6.38
N SER A 124 -11.12 17.36 -6.42
CA SER A 124 -11.41 18.28 -5.34
C SER A 124 -12.89 18.65 -5.27
N SER A 125 -13.40 18.73 -4.05
CA SER A 125 -14.71 19.31 -3.72
C SER A 125 -14.63 20.80 -3.30
N GLY A 126 -13.48 21.46 -3.50
CA GLY A 126 -13.25 22.86 -3.11
C GLY A 126 -12.04 23.08 -2.20
N TRP A 127 -11.02 22.23 -2.30
CA TRP A 127 -9.84 22.26 -1.44
C TRP A 127 -8.97 23.48 -1.72
N THR A 128 -8.71 24.25 -0.67
CA THR A 128 -7.74 25.33 -0.70
C THR A 128 -6.51 24.98 0.12
N VAL A 129 -5.35 25.33 -0.41
CA VAL A 129 -4.05 25.21 0.28
C VAL A 129 -3.63 26.53 0.93
N ALA A 130 -4.45 27.58 0.85
CA ALA A 130 -4.15 28.90 1.39
C ALA A 130 -3.85 28.85 2.90
N LEU A 131 -2.62 29.20 3.30
CA LEU A 131 -2.14 29.18 4.69
C LEU A 131 -2.23 27.80 5.38
N GLY A 132 -2.39 26.72 4.61
CA GLY A 132 -2.64 25.39 5.11
C GLY A 132 -2.05 24.30 4.23
N HIS A 133 -2.74 23.17 4.18
CA HIS A 133 -2.34 22.02 3.37
C HIS A 133 -3.58 21.24 2.95
N VAL A 134 -3.42 20.43 1.91
CA VAL A 134 -4.35 19.37 1.55
C VAL A 134 -3.59 18.07 1.63
N THR A 135 -4.12 17.11 2.36
CA THR A 135 -3.53 15.77 2.46
C THR A 135 -4.53 14.74 1.97
N VAL A 136 -4.14 13.99 0.94
CA VAL A 136 -4.90 12.86 0.41
C VAL A 136 -4.26 11.57 0.89
N ARG A 137 -5.07 10.65 1.40
CA ARG A 137 -4.69 9.28 1.69
C ARG A 137 -5.43 8.36 0.75
N ILE A 138 -4.67 7.57 -0.02
CA ILE A 138 -5.20 6.54 -0.89
C ILE A 138 -4.75 5.20 -0.30
N THR A 139 -5.70 4.37 0.06
CA THR A 139 -5.44 2.98 0.45
C THR A 139 -5.53 2.11 -0.77
N TYR A 140 -4.49 1.31 -0.98
CA TYR A 140 -4.37 0.34 -2.06
C TYR A 140 -4.37 -1.07 -1.50
N LYS A 141 -5.04 -1.99 -2.19
CA LYS A 141 -4.87 -3.43 -2.01
C LYS A 141 -3.75 -3.88 -2.95
N VAL A 142 -2.81 -4.64 -2.41
CA VAL A 142 -1.72 -5.24 -3.17
C VAL A 142 -2.24 -6.50 -3.83
N SER A 143 -1.90 -6.72 -5.10
CA SER A 143 -2.23 -7.96 -5.81
C SER A 143 -1.88 -9.21 -4.99
N GLU A 144 -2.73 -10.23 -5.05
CA GLU A 144 -2.48 -11.53 -4.40
C GLU A 144 -1.28 -12.26 -5.03
N ASP A 145 -0.95 -11.94 -6.28
CA ASP A 145 0.15 -12.54 -7.06
C ASP A 145 1.45 -11.73 -6.97
N ALA A 146 1.50 -10.69 -6.13
CA ALA A 146 2.71 -9.89 -5.95
C ALA A 146 3.86 -10.76 -5.41
N GLU A 147 5.05 -10.67 -6.02
CA GLU A 147 6.18 -11.53 -5.67
C GLU A 147 6.86 -11.05 -4.38
N PRO A 148 6.97 -11.88 -3.33
CA PRO A 148 7.74 -11.55 -2.13
C PRO A 148 9.20 -11.19 -2.46
N GLY A 149 9.70 -10.13 -1.82
CA GLY A 149 11.03 -9.58 -2.08
C GLY A 149 11.06 -8.53 -3.19
N SER A 150 10.01 -8.38 -3.99
CA SER A 150 9.91 -7.33 -5.00
C SER A 150 9.71 -5.94 -4.37
N LEU A 151 10.09 -4.91 -5.13
CA LEU A 151 9.83 -3.52 -4.82
C LEU A 151 8.80 -2.97 -5.81
N LEU A 152 7.71 -2.45 -5.30
CA LEU A 152 6.71 -1.73 -6.08
C LEU A 152 7.07 -0.24 -6.05
N ASN A 153 7.79 0.23 -7.07
CA ASN A 153 8.32 1.60 -7.13
C ASN A 153 8.23 2.26 -8.52
N ASP A 154 7.67 1.59 -9.52
CA ASP A 154 7.52 2.12 -10.87
C ASP A 154 6.10 1.87 -11.41
N PRO A 155 5.31 2.91 -11.72
CA PRO A 155 5.62 4.32 -11.48
C PRO A 155 5.47 4.70 -9.99
N SER A 156 6.17 5.75 -9.55
CA SER A 156 5.96 6.34 -8.22
C SER A 156 5.68 7.84 -8.25
N GLY A 157 5.36 8.41 -9.41
CA GLY A 157 5.12 9.83 -9.60
C GLY A 157 3.82 10.38 -8.99
N LEU A 158 3.59 11.67 -9.21
CA LEU A 158 2.34 12.36 -8.93
C LEU A 158 2.11 13.55 -9.86
N LYS A 159 0.86 13.97 -9.97
CA LYS A 159 0.47 15.24 -10.59
C LYS A 159 -0.51 16.00 -9.69
N VAL A 160 -0.30 17.30 -9.54
CA VAL A 160 -1.22 18.21 -8.86
C VAL A 160 -1.76 19.22 -9.87
N VAL A 161 -3.08 19.26 -10.02
CA VAL A 161 -3.78 20.21 -10.88
C VAL A 161 -4.29 21.36 -10.02
N TYR A 162 -3.96 22.59 -10.40
CA TYR A 162 -4.39 23.79 -9.69
C TYR A 162 -5.51 24.52 -10.44
N GLY A 163 -6.16 25.46 -9.75
CA GLY A 163 -7.24 26.23 -10.36
C GLY A 163 -6.76 27.34 -11.29
N ILE A 164 -5.64 27.97 -10.95
CA ILE A 164 -5.13 29.16 -11.66
C ILE A 164 -3.69 28.98 -12.10
N THR A 165 -2.82 28.44 -11.24
CA THR A 165 -1.41 28.19 -11.59
C THR A 165 -1.23 26.96 -12.47
N SER A 166 -0.05 26.86 -13.10
CA SER A 166 0.37 25.66 -13.83
C SER A 166 0.42 24.45 -12.91
N ASP A 167 0.06 23.29 -13.47
CA ASP A 167 0.12 21.99 -12.80
C ASP A 167 1.56 21.66 -12.37
N THR A 168 1.70 21.01 -11.22
CA THR A 168 2.96 20.37 -10.84
C THR A 168 2.93 18.91 -11.28
N VAL A 169 4.00 18.46 -11.93
CA VAL A 169 4.22 17.05 -12.27
C VAL A 169 5.55 16.63 -11.68
N ALA A 170 5.55 15.51 -10.96
CA ALA A 170 6.77 14.81 -10.56
C ALA A 170 6.68 13.39 -11.11
N ASP A 171 7.47 13.10 -12.16
CA ASP A 171 7.38 11.85 -12.91
C ASP A 171 7.78 10.63 -12.05
N ASP A 172 8.72 10.83 -11.12
CA ASP A 172 9.15 9.83 -10.16
C ASP A 172 9.45 10.49 -8.81
N MET A 173 8.87 9.95 -7.75
CA MET A 173 9.15 10.37 -6.37
C MET A 173 10.14 9.42 -5.68
N GLY A 174 10.50 8.30 -6.30
CA GLY A 174 11.32 7.24 -5.70
C GLY A 174 10.68 6.54 -4.49
N VAL A 175 9.37 6.71 -4.28
CA VAL A 175 8.65 6.11 -3.15
C VAL A 175 8.24 4.69 -3.51
N CYS A 176 8.41 3.76 -2.58
CA CYS A 176 8.21 2.34 -2.86
C CYS A 176 7.54 1.59 -1.72
N VAL A 177 6.98 0.45 -2.09
CA VAL A 177 6.44 -0.56 -1.18
C VAL A 177 7.21 -1.85 -1.39
N LYS A 178 7.71 -2.45 -0.32
CA LYS A 178 8.40 -3.74 -0.37
C LYS A 178 7.42 -4.87 -0.08
N ILE A 179 7.39 -5.87 -0.95
CA ILE A 179 6.55 -7.04 -0.73
C ILE A 179 7.26 -7.99 0.22
N ARG A 180 6.60 -8.31 1.33
CA ARG A 180 7.07 -9.33 2.30
C ARG A 180 6.28 -10.62 2.13
N GLU A 181 6.81 -11.70 2.68
CA GLU A 181 6.05 -12.95 2.79
C GLU A 181 4.81 -12.76 3.69
N LYS A 182 3.75 -13.53 3.38
CA LYS A 182 2.58 -13.68 4.25
C LYS A 182 3.01 -14.38 5.54
N ASN A 183 2.60 -13.85 6.69
CA ASN A 183 2.73 -14.56 7.96
C ASN A 183 1.75 -15.74 8.02
N VAL A 184 1.97 -16.68 8.95
CA VAL A 184 1.17 -17.91 9.08
C VAL A 184 -0.34 -17.64 9.14
N VAL A 185 -0.76 -16.59 9.85
CA VAL A 185 -2.19 -16.23 9.97
C VAL A 185 -2.77 -15.72 8.64
N GLU A 186 -2.02 -14.91 7.89
CA GLU A 186 -2.42 -14.35 6.59
C GLU A 186 -2.50 -15.44 5.50
N ASN A 187 -1.71 -16.51 5.64
CA ASN A 187 -1.71 -17.65 4.72
C ASN A 187 -2.95 -18.55 4.91
N VAL A 188 -3.44 -18.66 6.15
CA VAL A 188 -4.61 -19.47 6.49
C VAL A 188 -5.90 -18.80 6.05
N THR A 189 -6.04 -17.48 6.20
CA THR A 189 -7.24 -16.74 5.74
C THR A 189 -7.35 -16.74 4.22
N GLY A 190 -6.24 -16.58 3.48
CA GLY A 190 -6.25 -16.64 2.02
C GLY A 190 -6.67 -18.02 1.46
N SER A 191 -6.39 -19.10 2.19
CA SER A 191 -6.85 -20.44 1.82
C SER A 191 -8.36 -20.65 2.08
N LEU A 192 -8.93 -19.92 3.05
CA LEU A 192 -10.36 -20.01 3.37
C LEU A 192 -11.24 -19.22 2.38
N ASP A 193 -10.74 -18.10 1.85
CA ASP A 193 -11.42 -17.33 0.79
C ASP A 193 -11.49 -18.10 -0.54
N GLY A 194 -10.50 -18.95 -0.82
CA GLY A 194 -10.48 -19.85 -1.98
C GLY A 194 -11.29 -21.15 -1.82
N MET A 195 -11.77 -21.46 -0.61
CA MET A 195 -12.49 -22.71 -0.30
C MET A 195 -14.03 -22.60 -0.32
N GLY A 196 -14.59 -21.52 -0.86
CA GLY A 196 -16.00 -21.50 -1.26
C GLY A 196 -17.00 -21.75 -0.13
N LEU A 197 -16.88 -21.05 1.00
CA LEU A 197 -17.92 -21.04 2.04
C LEU A 197 -19.16 -20.21 1.67
N GLY A 198 -19.24 -19.72 0.43
CA GLY A 198 -20.44 -19.11 -0.14
C GLY A 198 -21.42 -20.16 -0.67
N SER A 199 -22.15 -20.83 0.23
CA SER A 199 -23.56 -21.29 0.10
C SER A 199 -23.81 -22.57 0.91
N ALA A 200 -24.52 -22.45 2.04
CA ALA A 200 -25.49 -23.46 2.49
C ALA A 200 -26.39 -22.92 3.61
N THR A 201 -27.12 -21.83 3.37
CA THR A 201 -28.45 -21.70 4.01
C THR A 201 -29.41 -22.56 3.21
N GLY A 202 -29.66 -23.78 3.70
CA GLY A 202 -30.79 -24.62 3.28
C GLY A 202 -30.45 -25.77 2.35
N SER A 203 -30.08 -26.91 2.92
CA SER A 203 -30.90 -28.13 2.88
C SER A 203 -30.14 -29.29 3.52
N ALA A 204 -30.87 -30.04 4.33
CA ALA A 204 -30.42 -31.19 5.07
C ALA A 204 -29.92 -32.31 4.13
N ASP A 205 -28.80 -32.92 4.52
CA ASP A 205 -28.58 -34.37 4.65
C ASP A 205 -27.18 -34.79 4.16
N GLY A 206 -26.40 -35.38 5.07
CA GLY A 206 -25.31 -36.30 4.69
C GLY A 206 -23.87 -35.91 5.05
N GLY A 207 -23.59 -35.76 6.34
CA GLY A 207 -22.36 -36.23 7.01
C GLY A 207 -20.96 -35.93 6.42
N SER A 208 -20.24 -34.99 7.05
CA SER A 208 -19.02 -35.30 7.86
C SER A 208 -18.32 -34.02 8.33
N ALA A 209 -18.15 -33.91 9.65
CA ALA A 209 -17.09 -33.22 10.38
C ALA A 209 -16.94 -31.67 10.32
N GLY A 210 -17.97 -30.89 9.95
CA GLY A 210 -17.84 -29.43 9.85
C GLY A 210 -18.78 -28.56 10.69
N SER A 211 -19.78 -29.11 11.38
CA SER A 211 -20.91 -28.30 11.86
C SER A 211 -21.24 -28.53 13.33
N GLN A 212 -20.35 -28.17 14.26
CA GLN A 212 -20.75 -27.89 15.66
C GLN A 212 -20.00 -26.73 16.35
N ILE A 213 -19.14 -25.97 15.65
CA ILE A 213 -18.47 -24.81 16.27
C ILE A 213 -19.34 -23.53 16.24
N SER A 214 -20.46 -23.53 15.53
CA SER A 214 -21.13 -22.27 15.17
C SER A 214 -22.32 -21.83 16.04
N SER A 215 -22.71 -22.55 17.10
CA SER A 215 -23.90 -22.12 17.85
C SER A 215 -23.92 -22.35 19.37
N ASP A 216 -22.97 -23.10 19.95
CA ASP A 216 -22.86 -23.18 21.41
C ASP A 216 -21.44 -23.57 21.88
N PRO A 217 -20.54 -22.61 22.14
CA PRO A 217 -19.20 -22.92 22.65
C PRO A 217 -19.23 -23.62 24.03
N SER A 218 -20.34 -23.52 24.75
CA SER A 218 -20.54 -24.15 26.07
C SER A 218 -20.84 -25.66 25.93
N GLY A 219 -21.54 -26.06 24.87
CA GLY A 219 -21.83 -27.46 24.56
C GLY A 219 -20.60 -28.24 24.11
N PHE A 220 -19.71 -27.61 23.35
CA PHE A 220 -18.45 -28.22 22.88
C PHE A 220 -17.52 -28.62 24.04
N VAL A 221 -17.41 -27.78 25.07
CA VAL A 221 -16.59 -28.09 26.26
C VAL A 221 -17.19 -29.25 27.06
N ALA A 222 -18.52 -29.36 27.15
CA ALA A 222 -19.18 -30.46 27.84
C ALA A 222 -19.03 -31.80 27.09
N ASP A 223 -19.01 -31.77 25.75
CA ASP A 223 -18.91 -32.99 24.93
C ASP A 223 -17.47 -33.53 24.87
N VAL A 224 -16.45 -32.66 24.87
CA VAL A 224 -15.03 -33.07 24.98
C VAL A 224 -14.71 -33.68 26.35
N ILE A 225 -15.35 -33.19 27.42
CA ILE A 225 -15.16 -33.74 28.77
C ILE A 225 -15.87 -35.09 28.94
N ASN A 226 -17.03 -35.29 28.30
CA ASN A 226 -17.76 -36.57 28.35
C ASN A 226 -17.24 -37.63 27.36
N GLN A 227 -16.59 -37.24 26.25
CA GLN A 227 -15.95 -38.17 25.31
C GLN A 227 -14.54 -38.61 25.71
N LEU A 228 -13.95 -38.02 26.75
CA LEU A 228 -12.88 -38.67 27.50
C LEU A 228 -13.50 -39.75 28.39
N ASP A 229 -14.02 -40.80 27.75
CA ASP A 229 -14.35 -42.06 28.40
C ASP A 229 -13.05 -42.70 28.89
N LEU A 230 -12.64 -42.29 30.09
CA LEU A 230 -11.54 -42.88 30.85
C LEU A 230 -11.76 -44.39 31.10
N GLY A 231 -12.93 -44.94 30.79
CA GLY A 231 -13.22 -46.37 30.83
C GLY A 231 -12.53 -47.19 29.73
N GLN A 232 -12.16 -46.60 28.59
CA GLN A 232 -11.39 -47.30 27.54
C GLN A 232 -9.86 -47.16 27.69
N MET A 233 -9.37 -46.30 28.60
CA MET A 233 -7.93 -46.07 28.80
C MET A 233 -7.33 -46.80 30.01
N LEU A 234 -8.15 -47.53 30.79
CA LEU A 234 -7.70 -48.42 31.86
C LEU A 234 -8.27 -49.82 31.61
N GLY A 235 -7.59 -50.59 30.75
CA GLY A 235 -7.96 -51.98 30.46
C GLY A 235 -8.14 -52.81 31.73
N LEU A 236 -9.40 -53.12 32.05
CA LEU A 236 -9.80 -54.18 32.96
C LEU A 236 -10.82 -55.03 32.20
N SER A 237 -10.37 -56.23 31.82
CA SER A 237 -11.20 -57.35 31.36
C SER A 237 -12.17 -57.81 32.45
#